data_AF-A0A1Y0BJD2-F1
#
_entry.id   AF-A0A1Y0BJD2-F1
#
_cell.length_a   1.000
_cell.length_b   1.000
_cell.length_c   1.000
_cell.angle_alpha   90.00
_cell.angle_beta   90.00
_cell.angle_gamma   90.00
#
_symmetry.space_group_name_H-M   'P 1'
#
loop_
_entity.id
_entity.type
_entity.pdbx_description
1 polymer ?
#
loop_
_entity_poly.entity_id
_entity_poly.type
_entity_poly.pdbx_seq_one_letter_code
_entity_poly.pdbx_strand_id
1 'polypeptide(L)'
;MTRESFELSEASTSVVALLLRPQLSHANAQVTVGDNRIGQYNVISKLKEGIKDPARYPLPPNTQRQELERYRDRLPKAREYIIQHGLNEIFGAPDAPIGIITHGTVFNTVMRVLANLGLADEDGVRDPAISVLQLNVVYPLCDEQIIDFIKDKREVLLVEEGQPDLMEQQIRAMLHQRGVATPFHGHDLIPGVGELVPGRVLPALAQFMARLLPDRAEAIGATANGYVERQKLAATLFPKPVTPRPPTFCTGCPERPVFSMMKINEMLTGQKDWHATDVGCYGMAGLAPFHMADSNIGMGGGLAAATALSAISEQKNVSVVGDGTLWHSALNTCVVNGLYNKQDATYLVLDNKWTAMTGAHENPNSGPQLTGQASGGVFNIERTFKGLGVKHVEKANPYHFRDFQKKLKKIQADPNPQLRVLISEAECQLQRQRTVKPMRAKAIAEGKRTEVERLGVDEEVCVGDHSCMRVNGCPSLTLEESPNTLKTAPVAAIDTTCVGCGVCGEIAHAAQLCPSFHKVTVVRNASRFERFMQRLSERLLPALRAA
;
A
#
# COMPACT_ATOMS: atom_id res chain seq x y z
N MET A 1 18.09 10.50 -5.90
CA MET A 1 17.96 9.51 -7.00
C MET A 1 17.07 9.96 -8.15
N THR A 2 15.84 10.49 -7.98
CA THR A 2 14.96 10.82 -9.12
C THR A 2 15.58 11.74 -10.17
N ARG A 3 16.28 12.81 -9.77
CA ARG A 3 17.02 13.69 -10.70
C ARG A 3 18.08 12.90 -11.49
N GLU A 4 18.93 12.18 -10.77
CA GLU A 4 19.99 11.34 -11.33
C GLU A 4 19.43 10.28 -12.30
N SER A 5 18.20 9.78 -12.07
CA SER A 5 17.56 8.83 -12.98
C SER A 5 17.25 9.41 -14.36
N PHE A 6 16.88 10.70 -14.45
CA PHE A 6 16.69 11.37 -15.74
C PHE A 6 18.02 11.57 -16.47
N GLU A 7 19.04 12.04 -15.75
CA GLU A 7 20.37 12.29 -16.31
C GLU A 7 21.06 10.98 -16.75
N LEU A 8 20.94 9.90 -15.95
CA LEU A 8 21.37 8.54 -16.32
C LEU A 8 20.62 8.00 -17.54
N SER A 9 19.31 8.26 -17.64
CA SER A 9 18.50 7.86 -18.79
C SER A 9 18.99 8.55 -20.08
N GLU A 10 19.30 9.84 -19.99
CA GLU A 10 19.87 10.61 -21.11
C GLU A 10 21.28 10.09 -21.49
N ALA A 11 22.16 9.90 -20.50
CA ALA A 11 23.52 9.43 -20.72
C ALA A 11 23.58 8.03 -21.34
N SER A 12 22.70 7.13 -20.91
CA SER A 12 22.68 5.73 -21.37
C SER A 12 21.68 5.46 -22.52
N THR A 13 20.87 6.46 -22.90
CA THR A 13 19.76 6.29 -23.87
C THR A 13 18.87 5.08 -23.53
N SER A 14 18.63 4.87 -22.24
CA SER A 14 17.91 3.70 -21.72
C SER A 14 16.86 4.13 -20.70
N VAL A 15 15.76 3.38 -20.64
CA VAL A 15 14.73 3.61 -19.62
C VAL A 15 15.29 3.26 -18.26
N VAL A 16 15.32 4.25 -17.37
CA VAL A 16 15.69 4.06 -15.96
C VAL A 16 14.42 3.91 -15.13
N ALA A 17 14.34 2.81 -14.38
CA ALA A 17 13.25 2.58 -13.44
C ALA A 17 13.75 2.81 -12.00
N LEU A 18 13.05 3.66 -11.25
CA LEU A 18 13.28 3.85 -9.83
C LEU A 18 12.37 2.91 -9.04
N LEU A 19 12.95 2.00 -8.26
CA LEU A 19 12.20 1.07 -7.42
C LEU A 19 11.92 1.73 -6.06
N LEU A 20 10.66 2.06 -5.79
CA LEU A 20 10.21 2.55 -4.49
C LEU A 20 9.70 1.38 -3.64
N ARG A 21 10.31 1.17 -2.48
CA ARG A 21 9.92 0.11 -1.53
C ARG A 21 8.90 0.66 -0.50
N PRO A 22 7.94 -0.15 -0.03
CA PRO A 22 6.95 0.30 0.95
C PRO A 22 7.54 0.93 2.22
N GLN A 23 8.69 0.44 2.68
CA GLN A 23 9.41 0.97 3.84
C GLN A 23 9.82 2.44 3.62
N LEU A 24 10.23 2.80 2.41
CA LEU A 24 10.53 4.17 2.03
C LEU A 24 9.25 5.00 1.89
N SER A 25 8.21 4.43 1.29
CA SER A 25 6.92 5.12 1.06
C SER A 25 6.17 5.46 2.35
N HIS A 26 6.46 4.78 3.46
CA HIS A 26 5.88 5.05 4.78
C HIS A 26 6.77 5.92 5.69
N ALA A 27 7.98 6.26 5.24
CA ALA A 27 8.90 7.09 5.99
C ALA A 27 8.67 8.57 5.71
N ASN A 28 9.00 9.40 6.70
CA ASN A 28 9.00 10.85 6.57
C ASN A 28 10.42 11.34 6.84
N ALA A 29 10.90 12.29 6.04
CA ALA A 29 12.18 12.94 6.24
C ALA A 29 12.07 14.43 5.91
N GLN A 30 12.83 15.26 6.62
CA GLN A 30 13.13 16.61 6.17
C GLN A 30 14.28 16.51 5.18
N VAL A 31 14.09 17.07 3.99
CA VAL A 31 15.07 17.02 2.91
C VAL A 31 15.35 18.42 2.40
N THR A 32 16.63 18.72 2.14
CA THR A 32 17.01 19.93 1.42
C THR A 32 16.63 19.76 -0.04
N VAL A 33 15.79 20.65 -0.55
CA VAL A 33 15.35 20.65 -1.95
C VAL A 33 16.13 21.69 -2.75
N GLY A 34 16.33 21.42 -4.04
CA GLY A 34 16.87 22.39 -5.00
C GLY A 34 15.75 23.05 -5.81
N ASP A 35 16.12 24.05 -6.62
CA ASP A 35 15.19 24.72 -7.53
C ASP A 35 14.66 23.76 -8.60
N ASN A 36 13.38 23.91 -8.95
CA ASN A 36 12.76 23.14 -10.03
C ASN A 36 13.43 23.49 -11.38
N ARG A 37 13.86 22.46 -12.11
CA ARG A 37 14.36 22.61 -13.48
C ARG A 37 13.21 22.40 -14.47
N ILE A 38 12.88 23.42 -15.24
CA ILE A 38 11.87 23.33 -16.30
C ILE A 38 12.46 22.52 -17.45
N GLY A 39 11.76 21.45 -17.85
CA GLY A 39 12.18 20.63 -18.99
C GLY A 39 12.22 21.44 -20.29
N GLN A 40 13.23 21.16 -21.12
CA GLN A 40 13.43 21.80 -22.43
C GLN A 40 12.14 21.80 -23.27
N TYR A 41 11.42 20.68 -23.23
CA TYR A 41 10.12 20.51 -23.87
C TYR A 41 9.04 20.33 -22.80
N ASN A 42 7.95 21.08 -22.93
CA ASN A 42 6.83 21.06 -21.99
C ASN A 42 5.54 21.60 -22.66
N VAL A 43 4.47 21.80 -21.87
CA VAL A 43 3.16 22.25 -22.37
C VAL A 43 3.17 23.68 -22.92
N ILE A 44 4.16 24.49 -22.53
CA ILE A 44 4.42 25.86 -23.01
C ILE A 44 5.43 25.81 -24.15
N SER A 45 6.62 25.24 -23.90
CA SER A 45 7.70 25.04 -24.86
C SER A 45 7.51 23.74 -25.63
N LYS A 46 6.57 23.76 -26.58
CA LYS A 46 6.21 22.56 -27.35
C LYS A 46 7.33 22.15 -28.30
N LEU A 47 7.51 20.85 -28.46
CA LEU A 47 8.31 20.28 -29.54
C LEU A 47 7.66 20.63 -30.88
N LYS A 48 8.39 21.32 -31.77
CA LYS A 48 7.86 21.74 -33.08
C LYS A 48 7.61 20.55 -34.01
N GLU A 49 8.56 19.63 -34.05
CA GLU A 49 8.49 18.41 -34.85
C GLU A 49 9.04 17.23 -34.05
N GLY A 50 8.35 16.09 -34.11
CA GLY A 50 8.83 14.85 -33.50
C GLY A 50 10.09 14.33 -34.21
N ILE A 51 11.03 13.76 -33.45
CA ILE A 51 12.20 13.07 -34.01
C ILE A 51 11.71 11.80 -34.71
N LYS A 52 11.80 11.77 -36.04
CA LYS A 52 11.44 10.60 -36.85
C LYS A 52 12.68 9.78 -37.16
N ASP A 53 12.86 8.71 -36.39
CA ASP A 53 13.97 7.77 -36.59
C ASP A 53 13.42 6.33 -36.58
N PRO A 54 13.09 5.76 -37.75
CA PRO A 54 12.64 4.37 -37.86
C PRO A 54 13.66 3.37 -37.31
N ALA A 55 14.93 3.76 -37.21
CA ALA A 55 15.99 2.95 -36.64
C ALA A 55 15.82 2.70 -35.13
N ARG A 56 14.93 3.46 -34.45
CA ARG A 56 14.56 3.26 -33.05
C ARG A 56 13.33 2.37 -32.86
N TYR A 57 12.65 1.98 -33.93
CA TYR A 57 11.48 1.11 -33.83
C TYR A 57 11.92 -0.34 -33.60
N PRO A 58 11.19 -1.13 -32.79
CA PRO A 58 11.52 -2.53 -32.54
C PRO A 58 11.07 -3.43 -33.73
N LEU A 59 11.49 -3.06 -34.95
CA LEU A 59 11.19 -3.77 -36.18
C LEU A 59 12.48 -4.28 -36.83
N PRO A 60 12.51 -5.50 -37.40
CA PRO A 60 13.60 -5.94 -38.24
C PRO A 60 13.87 -4.95 -39.39
N PRO A 61 15.14 -4.69 -39.77
CA PRO A 61 16.37 -5.29 -39.25
C PRO A 61 16.95 -4.60 -38.00
N ASN A 62 16.30 -3.55 -37.48
CA ASN A 62 16.87 -2.72 -36.41
C ASN A 62 16.97 -3.43 -35.05
N THR A 63 16.13 -4.42 -34.80
CA THR A 63 16.10 -5.17 -33.53
C THR A 63 17.46 -5.78 -33.17
N GLN A 64 18.14 -6.40 -34.14
CA GLN A 64 19.48 -6.98 -33.91
C GLN A 64 20.53 -5.91 -33.62
N ARG A 65 20.51 -4.78 -34.34
CA ARG A 65 21.43 -3.66 -34.05
C ARG A 65 21.15 -3.06 -32.68
N GLN A 66 19.89 -2.86 -32.31
CA GLN A 66 19.50 -2.31 -31.00
C GLN A 66 19.91 -3.25 -29.85
N GLU A 67 19.84 -4.57 -30.06
CA GLU A 67 20.37 -5.55 -29.11
C GLU A 67 21.89 -5.41 -28.95
N LEU A 68 22.64 -5.29 -30.04
CA LEU A 68 24.09 -5.03 -29.97
C LEU A 68 24.40 -3.71 -29.25
N GLU A 69 23.67 -2.63 -29.55
CA GLU A 69 23.81 -1.33 -28.88
C GLU A 69 23.54 -1.41 -27.38
N ARG A 70 22.56 -2.22 -26.95
CA ARG A 70 22.27 -2.40 -25.53
C ARG A 70 23.51 -2.84 -24.76
N TYR A 71 24.23 -3.83 -25.27
CA TYR A 71 25.39 -4.41 -24.58
C TYR A 71 26.72 -3.71 -24.87
N ARG A 72 26.90 -3.18 -26.09
CA ARG A 72 28.17 -2.54 -26.51
C ARG A 72 28.25 -1.05 -26.20
N ASP A 73 27.11 -0.38 -26.05
CA ASP A 73 27.06 1.08 -25.88
C ASP A 73 26.28 1.49 -24.62
N ARG A 74 24.99 1.14 -24.55
CA ARG A 74 24.07 1.69 -23.53
C ARG A 74 24.39 1.25 -22.10
N LEU A 75 24.58 -0.05 -21.87
CA LEU A 75 24.93 -0.58 -20.54
C LEU A 75 26.33 -0.12 -20.09
N PRO A 76 27.38 -0.13 -20.94
CA PRO A 76 28.66 0.49 -20.59
C PRO A 76 28.54 1.97 -20.21
N LYS A 77 27.84 2.80 -20.99
CA LYS A 77 27.59 4.20 -20.66
C LYS A 77 26.86 4.38 -19.33
N ALA A 78 25.89 3.51 -19.04
CA ALA A 78 25.20 3.54 -17.75
C ALA A 78 26.16 3.28 -16.59
N ARG A 79 27.04 2.26 -16.69
CA ARG A 79 28.06 1.95 -15.68
C ARG A 79 29.06 3.09 -15.51
N GLU A 80 29.54 3.66 -16.61
CA GLU A 80 30.44 4.81 -16.59
C GLU A 80 29.81 6.00 -15.87
N TYR A 81 28.55 6.32 -16.20
CA TYR A 81 27.82 7.39 -15.53
C TYR A 81 27.67 7.12 -14.02
N ILE A 82 27.30 5.90 -13.63
CA ILE A 82 27.14 5.48 -12.24
C ILE A 82 28.44 5.71 -11.45
N ILE A 83 29.59 5.32 -12.01
CA ILE A 83 30.90 5.47 -11.38
C ILE A 83 31.31 6.94 -11.30
N GLN A 84 31.21 7.68 -12.42
CA GLN A 84 31.64 9.09 -12.50
C GLN A 84 30.84 10.01 -11.57
N HIS A 85 29.56 9.72 -11.36
CA HIS A 85 28.68 10.51 -10.49
C HIS A 85 28.57 9.95 -9.07
N GLY A 86 29.31 8.88 -8.75
CA GLY A 86 29.32 8.29 -7.42
C GLY A 86 27.93 7.86 -6.93
N LEU A 87 27.09 7.31 -7.81
CA LEU A 87 25.71 7.00 -7.45
C LEU A 87 25.61 5.89 -6.40
N ASN A 88 26.57 4.96 -6.39
CA ASN A 88 26.77 4.00 -5.30
C ASN A 88 27.75 4.60 -4.29
N GLU A 89 27.43 4.46 -3.01
CA GLU A 89 28.12 5.16 -1.93
C GLU A 89 29.00 4.21 -1.13
N ILE A 90 30.19 4.67 -0.72
CA ILE A 90 31.08 3.94 0.18
C ILE A 90 31.10 4.66 1.52
N PHE A 91 30.86 3.91 2.58
CA PHE A 91 30.75 4.37 3.95
C PHE A 91 31.85 3.74 4.79
N GLY A 92 32.80 4.57 5.27
CA GLY A 92 33.98 4.11 6.01
C GLY A 92 35.25 4.15 5.16
N ALA A 93 36.37 3.67 5.70
CA ALA A 93 37.65 3.71 4.99
C ALA A 93 37.66 2.70 3.83
N PRO A 94 38.10 3.08 2.61
CA PRO A 94 38.15 2.17 1.46
C PRO A 94 39.07 0.96 1.67
N ASP A 95 40.08 1.06 2.53
CA ASP A 95 41.05 0.03 2.87
C ASP A 95 40.68 -0.79 4.12
N ALA A 96 39.52 -0.51 4.74
CA ALA A 96 39.10 -1.23 5.93
C ALA A 96 38.99 -2.75 5.64
N PRO A 97 39.51 -3.65 6.48
CA PRO A 97 39.63 -5.07 6.17
C PRO A 97 38.30 -5.84 6.07
N ILE A 98 37.20 -5.31 6.60
CA ILE A 98 35.89 -5.96 6.57
C ILE A 98 34.98 -5.19 5.59
N GLY A 99 34.51 -5.89 4.56
CA GLY A 99 33.57 -5.34 3.59
C GLY A 99 32.14 -5.79 3.85
N ILE A 100 31.18 -4.87 3.75
CA ILE A 100 29.76 -5.18 3.68
C ILE A 100 29.19 -4.56 2.41
N ILE A 101 28.41 -5.32 1.64
CA ILE A 101 27.68 -4.80 0.48
C ILE A 101 26.20 -4.82 0.82
N THR A 102 25.52 -3.70 0.65
CA THR A 102 24.07 -3.56 0.87
C THR A 102 23.39 -2.98 -0.36
N HIS A 103 22.06 -3.02 -0.39
CA HIS A 103 21.26 -2.32 -1.39
C HIS A 103 20.01 -1.68 -0.75
N GLY A 104 19.51 -0.62 -1.39
CA GLY A 104 18.24 0.01 -1.01
C GLY A 104 18.10 0.27 0.49
N THR A 105 16.96 -0.11 1.07
CA THR A 105 16.66 0.11 2.49
C THR A 105 17.38 -0.84 3.44
N VAL A 106 18.00 -1.91 2.94
CA VAL A 106 18.72 -2.90 3.76
C VAL A 106 19.93 -2.27 4.45
N PHE A 107 20.53 -1.24 3.82
CA PHE A 107 21.57 -0.41 4.43
C PHE A 107 21.18 0.08 5.83
N ASN A 108 19.98 0.64 5.98
CA ASN A 108 19.52 1.19 7.26
C ASN A 108 19.36 0.09 8.32
N THR A 109 18.90 -1.11 7.92
CA THR A 109 18.88 -2.27 8.82
C THR A 109 20.28 -2.64 9.27
N VAL A 110 21.23 -2.77 8.33
CA VAL A 110 22.62 -3.14 8.64
C VAL A 110 23.25 -2.11 9.57
N MET A 111 23.12 -0.82 9.27
CA MET A 111 23.62 0.27 10.12
C MET A 111 23.01 0.22 11.52
N ARG A 112 21.70 -0.03 11.65
CA ARG A 112 21.05 -0.18 12.96
C ARG A 112 21.58 -1.39 13.74
N VAL A 113 21.83 -2.50 13.06
CA VAL A 113 22.41 -3.70 13.71
C VAL A 113 23.85 -3.44 14.13
N LEU A 114 24.68 -2.82 13.29
CA LEU A 114 26.03 -2.42 13.65
C LEU A 114 26.03 -1.50 14.88
N ALA A 115 25.11 -0.52 14.93
CA ALA A 115 24.97 0.35 16.08
C ALA A 115 24.59 -0.41 17.36
N ASN A 116 23.64 -1.36 17.26
CA ASN A 116 23.28 -2.21 18.39
C ASN A 116 24.47 -3.04 18.89
N LEU A 117 25.37 -3.49 18.00
CA LEU A 117 26.58 -4.24 18.33
C LEU A 117 27.74 -3.33 18.82
N GLY A 118 27.52 -2.02 18.92
CA GLY A 118 28.54 -1.02 19.27
C GLY A 118 29.59 -0.79 18.17
N LEU A 119 29.32 -1.22 16.93
CA LEU A 119 30.19 -1.08 15.76
C LEU A 119 29.83 0.13 14.90
N ALA A 120 28.79 0.86 15.27
CA ALA A 120 28.42 2.15 14.72
C ALA A 120 27.73 3.02 15.77
N ASP A 121 27.53 4.30 15.49
CA ASP A 121 26.71 5.20 16.30
C ASP A 121 25.55 5.83 15.50
N GLU A 122 24.77 6.69 16.16
CA GLU A 122 23.61 7.36 15.56
C GLU A 122 24.00 8.44 14.55
N ASP A 123 25.23 8.96 14.64
CA ASP A 123 25.81 9.93 13.70
C ASP A 123 26.42 9.24 12.46
N GLY A 124 26.39 7.90 12.42
CA GLY A 124 26.86 7.10 11.29
C GLY A 124 28.39 6.90 11.28
N VAL A 125 29.08 7.23 12.38
CA VAL A 125 30.46 6.80 12.60
C VAL A 125 30.45 5.30 12.83
N ARG A 126 31.42 4.61 12.24
CA ARG A 126 31.54 3.14 12.28
C ARG A 126 32.90 2.76 12.83
N ASP A 127 33.01 1.51 13.24
CA ASP A 127 34.30 0.89 13.52
C ASP A 127 35.23 1.06 12.28
N PRO A 128 36.47 1.54 12.46
CA PRO A 128 37.39 1.80 11.36
C PRO A 128 37.76 0.55 10.57
N ALA A 129 37.52 -0.65 11.11
CA ALA A 129 37.75 -1.89 10.42
C ALA A 129 36.64 -2.24 9.39
N ILE A 130 35.54 -1.49 9.35
CA ILE A 130 34.36 -1.79 8.53
C ILE A 130 34.19 -0.74 7.42
N SER A 131 34.03 -1.24 6.19
CA SER A 131 33.61 -0.46 5.03
C SER A 131 32.31 -1.01 4.48
N VAL A 132 31.36 -0.14 4.13
CA VAL A 132 30.06 -0.53 3.58
C VAL A 132 29.90 0.07 2.19
N LEU A 133 29.74 -0.77 1.17
CA LEU A 133 29.33 -0.36 -0.18
C LEU A 133 27.81 -0.45 -0.29
N GLN A 134 27.17 0.71 -0.42
CA GLN A 134 25.73 0.80 -0.65
C GLN A 134 25.44 0.92 -2.14
N LEU A 135 24.81 -0.11 -2.69
CA LEU A 135 24.36 -0.15 -4.07
C LEU A 135 22.98 0.52 -4.19
N ASN A 136 23.00 1.79 -4.58
CA ASN A 136 21.78 2.54 -4.91
C ASN A 136 21.28 2.24 -6.33
N VAL A 137 22.18 1.80 -7.21
CA VAL A 137 21.86 1.30 -8.55
C VAL A 137 22.14 -0.21 -8.60
N VAL A 138 21.06 -1.00 -8.54
CA VAL A 138 21.13 -2.47 -8.49
C VAL A 138 21.21 -3.13 -9.86
N TYR A 139 20.90 -2.40 -10.94
CA TYR A 139 21.12 -2.86 -12.31
C TYR A 139 21.35 -1.68 -13.27
N PRO A 140 22.38 -1.73 -14.13
CA PRO A 140 23.45 -2.73 -14.14
C PRO A 140 24.40 -2.59 -12.93
N LEU A 141 24.95 -3.70 -12.45
CA LEU A 141 26.05 -3.67 -11.49
C LEU A 141 27.32 -3.10 -12.16
N CYS A 142 28.12 -2.38 -11.37
CA CYS A 142 29.40 -1.81 -11.80
C CYS A 142 30.55 -2.73 -11.38
N ASP A 143 30.91 -3.64 -12.29
CA ASP A 143 31.86 -4.73 -12.04
C ASP A 143 33.19 -4.21 -11.45
N GLU A 144 33.78 -3.16 -12.03
CA GLU A 144 35.06 -2.58 -11.57
C GLU A 144 34.94 -2.02 -10.15
N GLN A 145 33.91 -1.24 -9.85
CA GLN A 145 33.66 -0.69 -8.52
C GLN A 145 33.52 -1.79 -7.46
N ILE A 146 32.78 -2.86 -7.77
CA ILE A 146 32.55 -3.97 -6.84
C ILE A 146 33.84 -4.76 -6.63
N ILE A 147 34.59 -5.06 -7.70
CA ILE A 147 35.86 -5.77 -7.60
C ILE A 147 36.89 -4.96 -6.82
N ASP A 148 37.01 -3.67 -7.10
CA ASP A 148 37.91 -2.76 -6.38
C ASP A 148 37.55 -2.66 -4.89
N PHE A 149 36.26 -2.69 -4.56
CA PHE A 149 35.81 -2.73 -3.17
C PHE A 149 36.16 -4.06 -2.47
N ILE A 150 36.15 -5.20 -3.17
CA ILE A 150 36.31 -6.53 -2.57
C ILE A 150 37.78 -6.98 -2.48
N LYS A 151 38.60 -6.68 -3.49
CA LYS A 151 39.90 -7.35 -3.71
C LYS A 151 40.90 -7.26 -2.54
N ASP A 152 40.88 -6.16 -1.78
CA ASP A 152 41.83 -5.90 -0.69
C ASP A 152 41.21 -6.16 0.71
N LYS A 153 39.97 -6.66 0.75
CA LYS A 153 39.29 -7.02 2.00
C LYS A 153 39.76 -8.37 2.49
N ARG A 154 39.73 -8.58 3.81
CA ARG A 154 39.91 -9.89 4.42
C ARG A 154 38.71 -10.78 4.13
N GLU A 155 37.49 -10.27 4.32
CA GLU A 155 36.24 -10.96 4.00
C GLU A 155 35.14 -9.95 3.66
N VAL A 156 34.18 -10.36 2.82
CA VAL A 156 33.04 -9.54 2.40
C VAL A 156 31.72 -10.26 2.63
N LEU A 157 30.73 -9.53 3.16
CA LEU A 157 29.35 -10.00 3.32
C LEU A 157 28.40 -9.16 2.47
N LEU A 158 27.69 -9.79 1.55
CA LEU A 158 26.53 -9.21 0.86
C LEU A 158 25.28 -9.42 1.71
N VAL A 159 24.56 -8.35 1.97
CA VAL A 159 23.24 -8.39 2.61
C VAL A 159 22.19 -8.06 1.55
N GLU A 160 21.79 -9.07 0.79
CA GLU A 160 20.77 -8.98 -0.26
C GLU A 160 19.39 -9.39 0.28
N GLU A 161 18.40 -8.51 0.16
CA GLU A 161 17.00 -8.87 0.36
C GLU A 161 16.35 -9.33 -0.95
N GLY A 162 15.80 -10.55 -0.97
CA GLY A 162 14.97 -11.05 -2.06
C GLY A 162 15.36 -12.44 -2.54
N GLN A 163 14.47 -13.07 -3.31
CA GLN A 163 14.75 -14.26 -4.11
C GLN A 163 14.17 -14.04 -5.51
N PRO A 164 14.86 -14.50 -6.58
CA PRO A 164 16.18 -15.16 -6.56
C PRO A 164 17.33 -14.18 -6.20
N ASP A 165 18.46 -14.75 -5.75
CA ASP A 165 19.68 -14.08 -5.29
C ASP A 165 20.54 -13.54 -6.45
N LEU A 166 19.96 -12.66 -7.26
CA LEU A 166 20.54 -12.19 -8.51
C LEU A 166 21.87 -11.45 -8.31
N MET A 167 21.98 -10.63 -7.25
CA MET A 167 23.22 -9.88 -7.02
C MET A 167 24.33 -10.80 -6.52
N GLU A 168 24.03 -11.70 -5.59
CA GLU A 168 24.97 -12.72 -5.11
C GLU A 168 25.54 -13.57 -6.26
N GLN A 169 24.66 -14.13 -7.09
CA GLN A 169 25.07 -14.95 -8.23
C GLN A 169 25.96 -14.17 -9.20
N GLN A 170 25.58 -12.92 -9.52
CA GLN A 170 26.35 -12.09 -10.43
C GLN A 170 27.71 -11.71 -9.84
N ILE A 171 27.79 -11.31 -8.57
CA ILE A 171 29.05 -10.94 -7.91
C ILE A 171 29.97 -12.16 -7.79
N ARG A 172 29.46 -13.33 -7.41
CA ARG A 172 30.26 -14.57 -7.38
C ARG A 172 30.84 -14.91 -8.75
N ALA A 173 30.07 -14.73 -9.83
CA ALA A 173 30.55 -14.91 -11.19
C ALA A 173 31.67 -13.90 -11.55
N MET A 174 31.52 -12.62 -11.16
CA MET A 174 32.56 -11.60 -11.37
C MET A 174 33.86 -11.96 -10.64
N LEU A 175 33.78 -12.37 -9.38
CA LEU A 175 34.94 -12.75 -8.57
C LEU A 175 35.70 -13.92 -9.20
N HIS A 176 34.96 -14.95 -9.64
CA HIS A 176 35.55 -16.10 -10.32
C HIS A 176 36.24 -15.71 -11.63
N GLN A 177 35.57 -14.92 -12.48
CA GLN A 177 36.12 -14.47 -13.77
C GLN A 177 37.36 -13.59 -13.62
N ARG A 178 37.46 -12.82 -12.53
CA ARG A 178 38.58 -11.92 -12.25
C ARG A 178 39.67 -12.55 -11.38
N GLY A 179 39.50 -13.79 -10.94
CA GLY A 179 40.46 -14.48 -10.08
C GLY A 179 40.61 -13.84 -8.70
N VAL A 180 39.57 -13.15 -8.21
CA VAL A 180 39.58 -12.54 -6.87
C VAL A 180 39.26 -13.62 -5.84
N ALA A 181 40.21 -13.89 -4.95
CA ALA A 181 40.13 -14.97 -3.96
C ALA A 181 39.56 -14.54 -2.60
N THR A 182 39.17 -13.27 -2.44
CA THR A 182 38.58 -12.76 -1.20
C THR A 182 37.35 -13.59 -0.80
N PRO A 183 37.30 -14.14 0.42
CA PRO A 183 36.12 -14.83 0.91
C PRO A 183 34.87 -13.93 0.84
N PHE A 184 33.84 -14.44 0.17
CA PHE A 184 32.60 -13.72 -0.11
C PHE A 184 31.40 -14.53 0.36
N HIS A 185 30.61 -13.91 1.24
CA HIS A 185 29.42 -14.45 1.88
C HIS A 185 28.17 -13.69 1.45
N GLY A 186 27.03 -14.37 1.48
CA GLY A 186 25.71 -13.84 1.20
C GLY A 186 24.67 -14.69 1.94
N HIS A 187 23.85 -15.42 1.20
CA HIS A 187 22.78 -16.25 1.75
C HIS A 187 23.24 -17.51 2.49
N ASP A 188 24.53 -17.85 2.45
CA ASP A 188 25.12 -18.83 3.36
C ASP A 188 25.09 -18.36 4.83
N LEU A 189 25.03 -17.03 5.06
CA LEU A 189 24.88 -16.43 6.39
C LEU A 189 23.56 -15.67 6.57
N ILE A 190 23.09 -14.97 5.53
CA ILE A 190 21.90 -14.11 5.58
C ILE A 190 20.66 -14.89 5.13
N PRO A 191 19.52 -14.82 5.85
CA PRO A 191 18.30 -15.49 5.42
C PRO A 191 17.86 -15.06 4.01
N GLY A 192 17.69 -16.03 3.10
CA GLY A 192 17.24 -15.76 1.73
C GLY A 192 15.77 -15.37 1.60
N VAL A 193 14.91 -15.74 2.56
CA VAL A 193 13.46 -15.57 2.43
C VAL A 193 12.88 -14.66 3.50
N GLY A 194 12.02 -13.74 3.04
CA GLY A 194 11.28 -12.78 3.85
C GLY A 194 12.06 -11.49 4.11
N GLU A 195 11.42 -10.57 4.82
CA GLU A 195 11.98 -9.23 5.06
C GLU A 195 13.20 -9.29 5.97
N LEU A 196 14.25 -8.53 5.61
CA LEU A 196 15.48 -8.41 6.40
C LEU A 196 15.31 -7.34 7.49
N VAL A 197 14.52 -7.68 8.51
CA VAL A 197 14.38 -6.87 9.74
C VAL A 197 15.61 -7.02 10.65
N PRO A 198 15.90 -6.06 11.55
CA PRO A 198 17.09 -6.12 12.41
C PRO A 198 17.26 -7.43 13.17
N GLY A 199 16.18 -8.01 13.69
CA GLY A 199 16.23 -9.29 14.42
C GLY A 199 16.63 -10.49 13.57
N ARG A 200 16.48 -10.42 12.24
CA ARG A 200 16.90 -11.48 11.30
C ARG A 200 18.34 -11.31 10.83
N VAL A 201 18.80 -10.07 10.71
CA VAL A 201 20.17 -9.74 10.28
C VAL A 201 21.16 -9.84 11.45
N LEU A 202 20.72 -9.52 12.66
CA LEU A 202 21.57 -9.43 13.85
C LEU A 202 22.39 -10.71 14.15
N PRO A 203 21.81 -11.92 14.14
CA PRO A 203 22.59 -13.13 14.45
C PRO A 203 23.74 -13.36 13.45
N ALA A 204 23.44 -13.24 12.15
CA ALA A 204 24.41 -13.44 11.08
C ALA A 204 25.52 -12.38 11.13
N LEU A 205 25.15 -11.11 11.31
CA LEU A 205 26.12 -10.01 11.38
C LEU A 205 26.96 -10.09 12.66
N ALA A 206 26.38 -10.47 13.80
CA ALA A 206 27.12 -10.68 15.04
C ALA A 206 28.15 -11.81 14.91
N GLN A 207 27.76 -12.94 14.32
CA GLN A 207 28.69 -14.05 14.06
C GLN A 207 29.82 -13.64 13.12
N PHE A 208 29.48 -12.96 12.02
CA PHE A 208 30.45 -12.48 11.05
C PHE A 208 31.45 -11.50 11.68
N MET A 209 30.95 -10.53 12.48
CA MET A 209 31.79 -9.53 13.14
C MET A 209 32.62 -10.10 14.30
N ALA A 210 32.07 -10.98 15.13
CA ALA A 210 32.82 -11.59 16.23
C ALA A 210 34.01 -12.43 15.74
N ARG A 211 33.86 -13.11 14.60
CA ARG A 211 34.96 -13.86 13.96
C ARG A 211 36.08 -12.94 13.46
N LEU A 212 35.71 -11.77 12.93
CA LEU A 212 36.63 -10.84 12.29
C LEU A 212 37.24 -9.81 13.27
N LEU A 213 36.58 -9.56 14.40
CA LEU A 213 37.03 -8.66 15.46
C LEU A 213 37.17 -9.43 16.78
N PRO A 214 38.20 -10.30 16.91
CA PRO A 214 38.33 -11.20 18.06
C PRO A 214 38.38 -10.46 19.40
N ASP A 215 39.03 -9.29 19.45
CA ASP A 215 39.12 -8.45 20.66
C ASP A 215 37.75 -7.92 21.12
N ARG A 216 36.76 -7.90 20.22
CA ARG A 216 35.39 -7.45 20.49
C ARG A 216 34.37 -8.58 20.50
N ALA A 217 34.81 -9.82 20.25
CA ALA A 217 33.93 -10.98 20.09
C ALA A 217 33.05 -11.22 21.32
N GLU A 218 33.60 -11.06 22.52
CA GLU A 218 32.87 -11.21 23.77
C GLU A 218 31.74 -10.17 23.89
N ALA A 219 32.04 -8.89 23.63
CA ALA A 219 31.05 -7.81 23.70
C ALA A 219 29.94 -7.95 22.64
N ILE A 220 30.32 -8.33 21.41
CA ILE A 220 29.39 -8.62 20.31
C ILE A 220 28.49 -9.80 20.68
N GLY A 221 29.08 -10.89 21.18
CA GLY A 221 28.38 -12.09 21.62
C GLY A 221 27.42 -11.83 22.78
N ALA A 222 27.85 -11.08 23.80
CA ALA A 222 27.01 -10.68 24.93
C ALA A 222 25.78 -9.88 24.47
N THR A 223 25.98 -8.95 23.54
CA THR A 223 24.88 -8.15 22.96
C THR A 223 23.90 -9.01 22.19
N ALA A 224 24.41 -9.91 21.32
CA ALA A 224 23.57 -10.80 20.53
C ALA A 224 22.76 -11.76 21.42
N ASN A 225 23.40 -12.35 22.44
CA ASN A 225 22.74 -13.19 23.42
C ASN A 225 21.68 -12.40 24.21
N GLY A 226 21.98 -11.16 24.62
CA GLY A 226 21.01 -10.29 25.29
C GLY A 226 19.79 -9.95 24.43
N TYR A 227 19.91 -9.92 23.10
CA TYR A 227 18.75 -9.79 22.21
C TYR A 227 17.89 -11.07 22.21
N VAL A 228 18.51 -12.24 22.13
CA VAL A 228 17.83 -13.54 22.17
C VAL A 228 17.13 -13.76 23.51
N GLU A 229 17.79 -13.46 24.63
CA GLU A 229 17.20 -13.62 25.97
C GLU A 229 16.02 -12.66 26.19
N ARG A 230 16.08 -11.43 25.66
CA ARG A 230 14.92 -10.52 25.68
C ARG A 230 13.73 -11.06 24.88
N GLN A 231 13.98 -11.69 23.73
CA GLN A 231 12.90 -12.33 22.97
C GLN A 231 12.27 -13.50 23.72
N LYS A 232 13.10 -14.35 24.36
CA LYS A 232 12.60 -15.45 25.21
C LYS A 232 11.79 -14.92 26.39
N LEU A 233 12.29 -13.90 27.08
CA LEU A 233 11.57 -13.26 28.19
C LEU A 233 10.24 -12.67 27.73
N ALA A 234 10.22 -11.97 26.59
CA ALA A 234 9.00 -11.42 26.03
C ALA A 234 7.98 -12.53 25.69
N ALA A 235 8.43 -13.66 25.12
CA ALA A 235 7.55 -14.79 24.84
C ALA A 235 6.94 -15.40 26.12
N THR A 236 7.70 -15.43 27.23
CA THR A 236 7.20 -15.89 28.53
C THR A 236 6.21 -14.90 29.16
N LEU A 237 6.51 -13.60 29.13
CA LEU A 237 5.67 -12.55 29.72
C LEU A 237 4.38 -12.30 28.93
N PHE A 238 4.41 -12.52 27.61
CA PHE A 238 3.29 -12.31 26.70
C PHE A 238 2.95 -13.61 25.96
N PRO A 239 2.36 -14.61 26.65
CA PRO A 239 2.09 -15.94 26.08
C PRO A 239 1.01 -15.94 24.99
N LYS A 240 0.22 -14.86 24.91
CA LYS A 240 -0.73 -14.65 23.81
C LYS A 240 -0.04 -13.81 22.74
N PRO A 241 -0.10 -14.22 21.46
CA PRO A 241 0.42 -13.40 20.39
C PRO A 241 -0.33 -12.07 20.35
N VAL A 242 0.41 -11.00 20.02
CA VAL A 242 -0.21 -9.70 19.73
C VAL A 242 -1.24 -9.92 18.61
N THR A 243 -2.46 -9.44 18.81
CA THR A 243 -3.52 -9.56 17.81
C THR A 243 -3.04 -9.01 16.46
N PRO A 244 -3.09 -9.79 15.37
CA PRO A 244 -2.63 -9.33 14.08
C PRO A 244 -3.46 -8.12 13.64
N ARG A 245 -2.79 -7.13 13.05
CA ARG A 245 -3.41 -5.95 12.47
C ARG A 245 -3.34 -6.06 10.94
N PRO A 246 -4.24 -6.86 10.32
CA PRO A 246 -4.24 -6.98 8.86
C PRO A 246 -4.55 -5.61 8.23
N PRO A 247 -4.03 -5.35 7.02
CA PRO A 247 -4.45 -4.19 6.23
C PRO A 247 -5.98 -4.12 6.14
N THR A 248 -6.54 -2.94 6.37
CA THR A 248 -8.00 -2.71 6.35
C THR A 248 -8.34 -1.34 5.76
N PHE A 249 -9.62 -1.12 5.45
CA PHE A 249 -10.07 0.15 4.91
C PHE A 249 -9.97 1.30 5.91
N CYS A 250 -9.79 2.51 5.40
CA CYS A 250 -9.77 3.72 6.22
C CYS A 250 -11.12 3.96 6.92
N THR A 251 -11.12 4.80 7.96
CA THR A 251 -12.35 5.26 8.62
C THR A 251 -13.28 5.91 7.61
N GLY A 252 -14.52 5.40 7.53
CA GLY A 252 -15.55 5.87 6.61
C GLY A 252 -15.31 5.56 5.14
N CYS A 253 -14.41 4.64 4.79
CA CYS A 253 -14.18 4.21 3.41
C CYS A 253 -15.50 3.81 2.70
N PRO A 254 -15.76 4.28 1.46
CA PRO A 254 -16.96 3.93 0.71
C PRO A 254 -17.01 2.48 0.23
N GLU A 255 -15.87 1.78 0.17
CA GLU A 255 -15.79 0.38 -0.27
C GLU A 255 -16.28 -0.58 0.82
N ARG A 256 -16.18 -0.18 2.08
CA ARG A 256 -16.57 -0.97 3.26
C ARG A 256 -18.02 -1.47 3.21
N PRO A 257 -19.04 -0.62 3.00
CA PRO A 257 -20.43 -1.08 2.90
C PRO A 257 -20.68 -2.07 1.75
N VAL A 258 -19.90 -2.01 0.65
CA VAL A 258 -20.02 -2.98 -0.46
C VAL A 258 -19.66 -4.39 0.02
N PHE A 259 -18.51 -4.53 0.66
CA PHE A 259 -18.05 -5.83 1.17
C PHE A 259 -18.85 -6.34 2.36
N SER A 260 -19.29 -5.45 3.26
CA SER A 260 -20.24 -5.83 4.30
C SER A 260 -21.55 -6.36 3.71
N MET A 261 -22.02 -5.79 2.60
CA MET A 261 -23.22 -6.28 1.92
C MET A 261 -23.02 -7.68 1.35
N MET A 262 -21.92 -7.90 0.63
CA MET A 262 -21.57 -9.21 0.08
C MET A 262 -21.56 -10.26 1.19
N LYS A 263 -20.86 -9.96 2.30
CA LYS A 263 -20.77 -10.83 3.47
C LYS A 263 -22.14 -11.11 4.11
N ILE A 264 -22.95 -10.07 4.34
CA ILE A 264 -24.30 -10.24 4.89
C ILE A 264 -25.15 -11.09 3.96
N ASN A 265 -25.04 -10.91 2.64
CA ASN A 265 -25.80 -11.68 1.69
C ASN A 265 -25.48 -13.18 1.80
N GLU A 266 -24.20 -13.56 1.81
CA GLU A 266 -23.79 -14.96 2.00
C GLU A 266 -24.21 -15.52 3.36
N MET A 267 -24.10 -14.71 4.43
CA MET A 267 -24.54 -15.11 5.77
C MET A 267 -26.05 -15.40 5.83
N LEU A 268 -26.87 -14.63 5.12
CA LEU A 268 -28.33 -14.77 5.12
C LEU A 268 -28.83 -15.86 4.17
N THR A 269 -28.19 -16.03 3.01
CA THR A 269 -28.61 -17.02 2.00
C THR A 269 -27.97 -18.39 2.19
N GLY A 270 -26.82 -18.45 2.88
CA GLY A 270 -25.97 -19.63 2.96
C GLY A 270 -25.26 -19.98 1.64
N GLN A 271 -25.45 -19.18 0.59
CA GLN A 271 -24.84 -19.37 -0.73
C GLN A 271 -23.52 -18.61 -0.79
N LYS A 272 -22.46 -19.27 -1.26
CA LYS A 272 -21.14 -18.67 -1.43
C LYS A 272 -20.89 -18.34 -2.89
N ASP A 273 -20.71 -17.07 -3.17
CA ASP A 273 -20.28 -16.60 -4.49
C ASP A 273 -18.76 -16.78 -4.61
N TRP A 274 -18.23 -16.74 -5.84
CA TRP A 274 -16.80 -16.62 -6.08
C TRP A 274 -16.43 -15.14 -6.23
N HIS A 275 -15.54 -14.66 -5.37
CA HIS A 275 -15.14 -13.25 -5.30
C HIS A 275 -13.81 -13.02 -6.03
N ALA A 276 -13.87 -12.58 -7.29
CA ALA A 276 -12.70 -12.31 -8.11
C ALA A 276 -12.26 -10.84 -8.01
N THR A 277 -11.21 -10.56 -7.23
CA THR A 277 -10.74 -9.20 -7.00
C THR A 277 -9.50 -8.85 -7.82
N ASP A 278 -9.33 -7.55 -8.05
CA ASP A 278 -8.13 -6.95 -8.63
C ASP A 278 -7.23 -6.31 -7.55
N VAL A 279 -6.03 -5.86 -7.96
CA VAL A 279 -5.16 -5.04 -7.11
C VAL A 279 -5.76 -3.63 -6.94
N GLY A 280 -6.07 -3.27 -5.69
CA GLY A 280 -6.63 -1.97 -5.29
C GLY A 280 -7.08 -2.01 -3.82
N CYS A 281 -7.51 -0.90 -3.22
CA CYS A 281 -7.86 -0.84 -1.79
C CYS A 281 -8.77 -2.01 -1.37
N TYR A 282 -9.75 -2.30 -2.21
CA TYR A 282 -10.72 -3.38 -2.11
C TYR A 282 -10.13 -4.80 -2.03
N GLY A 283 -8.90 -5.03 -2.47
CA GLY A 283 -8.18 -6.30 -2.27
C GLY A 283 -7.98 -6.65 -0.78
N MET A 284 -7.96 -5.65 0.11
CA MET A 284 -7.92 -5.86 1.56
C MET A 284 -9.18 -6.57 2.10
N ALA A 285 -10.28 -6.60 1.34
CA ALA A 285 -11.48 -7.34 1.72
C ALA A 285 -11.30 -8.87 1.71
N GLY A 286 -10.22 -9.40 1.12
CA GLY A 286 -9.87 -10.82 1.30
C GLY A 286 -9.48 -11.18 2.74
N LEU A 287 -9.08 -10.19 3.53
CA LEU A 287 -8.66 -10.37 4.91
C LEU A 287 -9.82 -10.15 5.90
N ALA A 288 -9.55 -10.45 7.16
CA ALA A 288 -10.49 -10.16 8.24
C ALA A 288 -10.80 -8.65 8.31
N PRO A 289 -12.06 -8.27 8.60
CA PRO A 289 -13.16 -9.15 8.95
C PRO A 289 -14.01 -9.62 7.75
N PHE A 290 -13.72 -9.24 6.51
CA PHE A 290 -14.63 -9.47 5.38
C PHE A 290 -14.54 -10.89 4.84
N HIS A 291 -13.34 -11.35 4.48
CA HIS A 291 -13.12 -12.62 3.78
C HIS A 291 -13.89 -12.73 2.45
N MET A 292 -13.98 -11.62 1.70
CA MET A 292 -14.75 -11.47 0.45
C MET A 292 -13.84 -11.31 -0.77
N ALA A 293 -12.77 -12.11 -0.85
CA ALA A 293 -11.91 -12.21 -2.03
C ALA A 293 -11.29 -13.61 -2.09
N ASP A 294 -11.66 -14.40 -3.10
CA ASP A 294 -11.13 -15.76 -3.33
C ASP A 294 -9.93 -15.75 -4.27
N SER A 295 -9.80 -14.71 -5.09
CA SER A 295 -8.66 -14.53 -6.00
C SER A 295 -8.26 -13.07 -6.14
N ASN A 296 -6.95 -12.86 -6.30
CA ASN A 296 -6.33 -11.59 -6.68
C ASN A 296 -5.06 -11.89 -7.50
N ILE A 297 -5.18 -11.80 -8.81
CA ILE A 297 -4.11 -12.25 -9.73
C ILE A 297 -3.25 -11.11 -10.30
N GLY A 298 -3.66 -9.86 -10.11
CA GLY A 298 -2.98 -8.69 -10.68
C GLY A 298 -3.94 -7.54 -10.96
N MET A 299 -3.40 -6.42 -11.47
CA MET A 299 -4.18 -5.24 -11.82
C MET A 299 -4.87 -5.41 -13.19
N GLY A 300 -6.19 -5.55 -13.17
CA GLY A 300 -7.01 -5.79 -14.36
C GLY A 300 -7.10 -7.27 -14.76
N GLY A 301 -6.80 -8.18 -13.84
CA GLY A 301 -6.87 -9.61 -14.05
C GLY A 301 -8.08 -10.29 -13.40
N GLY A 302 -8.75 -9.65 -12.44
CA GLY A 302 -9.76 -10.27 -11.58
C GLY A 302 -10.85 -11.02 -12.34
N LEU A 303 -11.72 -10.29 -13.06
CA LEU A 303 -12.82 -10.90 -13.82
C LEU A 303 -12.32 -11.83 -14.93
N ALA A 304 -11.19 -11.49 -15.58
CA ALA A 304 -10.60 -12.25 -16.68
C ALA A 304 -10.11 -13.63 -16.24
N ALA A 305 -9.45 -13.73 -15.08
CA ALA A 305 -9.05 -15.01 -14.52
C ALA A 305 -10.25 -15.87 -14.11
N ALA A 306 -11.34 -15.22 -13.70
CA ALA A 306 -12.56 -15.90 -13.30
C ALA A 306 -13.50 -16.23 -14.49
N THR A 307 -13.09 -16.00 -15.74
CA THR A 307 -13.93 -16.29 -16.93
C THR A 307 -14.32 -17.77 -17.02
N ALA A 308 -13.41 -18.69 -16.71
CA ALA A 308 -13.71 -20.13 -16.75
C ALA A 308 -14.82 -20.52 -15.76
N LEU A 309 -14.87 -19.87 -14.59
CA LEU A 309 -15.84 -20.18 -13.54
C LEU A 309 -17.28 -19.97 -13.98
N SER A 310 -17.53 -18.98 -14.85
CA SER A 310 -18.87 -18.74 -15.39
C SER A 310 -19.39 -19.88 -16.27
N ALA A 311 -18.53 -20.80 -16.73
CA ALA A 311 -18.93 -21.95 -17.54
C ALA A 311 -18.89 -23.28 -16.76
N ILE A 312 -18.03 -23.39 -15.74
CA ILE A 312 -17.74 -24.68 -15.07
C ILE A 312 -18.21 -24.76 -13.61
N SER A 313 -18.62 -23.63 -13.01
CA SER A 313 -19.01 -23.56 -11.60
C SER A 313 -20.49 -23.19 -11.44
N GLU A 314 -21.12 -23.74 -10.41
CA GLU A 314 -22.45 -23.30 -9.95
C GLU A 314 -22.38 -22.03 -9.08
N GLN A 315 -21.19 -21.68 -8.57
CA GLN A 315 -21.00 -20.43 -7.82
C GLN A 315 -21.14 -19.24 -8.76
N LYS A 316 -21.88 -18.20 -8.33
CA LYS A 316 -21.94 -16.96 -9.10
C LYS A 316 -20.62 -16.22 -8.99
N ASN A 317 -20.14 -15.72 -10.12
CA ASN A 317 -18.93 -14.91 -10.16
C ASN A 317 -19.25 -13.44 -9.83
N VAL A 318 -18.74 -12.96 -8.70
CA VAL A 318 -18.80 -11.55 -8.30
C VAL A 318 -17.38 -10.99 -8.36
N SER A 319 -17.11 -10.15 -9.35
CA SER A 319 -15.79 -9.53 -9.51
C SER A 319 -15.81 -8.07 -9.08
N VAL A 320 -14.74 -7.62 -8.42
CA VAL A 320 -14.62 -6.26 -7.88
C VAL A 320 -13.41 -5.55 -8.47
N VAL A 321 -13.63 -4.34 -8.99
CA VAL A 321 -12.60 -3.49 -9.58
C VAL A 321 -12.73 -2.05 -9.09
N GLY A 322 -11.61 -1.35 -8.93
CA GLY A 322 -11.60 0.10 -8.72
C GLY A 322 -11.57 0.85 -10.05
N ASP A 323 -12.06 2.09 -10.07
CA ASP A 323 -11.99 3.00 -11.22
C ASP A 323 -10.57 3.16 -11.80
N GLY A 324 -9.54 3.31 -10.97
CA GLY A 324 -8.15 3.38 -11.42
C GLY A 324 -7.72 2.13 -12.21
N THR A 325 -8.05 0.94 -11.68
CA THR A 325 -7.75 -0.34 -12.33
C THR A 325 -8.58 -0.55 -13.60
N LEU A 326 -9.84 -0.13 -13.58
CA LEU A 326 -10.73 -0.16 -14.74
C LEU A 326 -10.14 0.63 -15.91
N TRP A 327 -9.73 1.87 -15.66
CA TRP A 327 -9.18 2.74 -16.71
C TRP A 327 -7.77 2.36 -17.15
N HIS A 328 -6.98 1.72 -16.29
CA HIS A 328 -5.62 1.32 -16.62
C HIS A 328 -5.57 0.11 -17.56
N SER A 329 -6.27 -0.97 -17.21
CA SER A 329 -6.19 -2.24 -17.96
C SER A 329 -7.50 -3.02 -18.01
N ALA A 330 -8.31 -2.97 -16.95
CA ALA A 330 -9.44 -3.89 -16.81
C ALA A 330 -10.55 -3.66 -17.84
N LEU A 331 -10.68 -2.46 -18.42
CA LEU A 331 -11.64 -2.23 -19.50
C LEU A 331 -11.39 -3.18 -20.68
N ASN A 332 -10.13 -3.41 -21.04
CA ASN A 332 -9.78 -4.32 -22.13
C ASN A 332 -9.74 -5.77 -21.64
N THR A 333 -8.95 -6.06 -20.62
CA THR A 333 -8.70 -7.44 -20.18
C THR A 333 -9.91 -8.10 -19.53
N CYS A 334 -10.74 -7.35 -18.80
CA CYS A 334 -11.91 -7.87 -18.10
C CYS A 334 -13.19 -7.62 -18.88
N VAL A 335 -13.52 -6.37 -19.23
CA VAL A 335 -14.85 -6.03 -19.76
C VAL A 335 -15.04 -6.53 -21.19
N VAL A 336 -14.10 -6.23 -22.10
CA VAL A 336 -14.17 -6.72 -23.49
C VAL A 336 -14.15 -8.24 -23.53
N ASN A 337 -13.27 -8.88 -22.75
CA ASN A 337 -13.21 -10.34 -22.64
C ASN A 337 -14.51 -10.95 -22.09
N GLY A 338 -15.07 -10.37 -21.03
CA GLY A 338 -16.31 -10.85 -20.41
C GLY A 338 -17.51 -10.73 -21.35
N LEU A 339 -17.59 -9.65 -22.14
CA LEU A 339 -18.61 -9.48 -23.17
C LEU A 339 -18.45 -10.47 -24.32
N TYR A 340 -17.22 -10.63 -24.83
CA TYR A 340 -16.90 -11.55 -25.92
C TYR A 340 -17.27 -13.00 -25.56
N ASN A 341 -16.94 -13.43 -24.34
CA ASN A 341 -17.21 -14.79 -23.86
C ASN A 341 -18.61 -14.96 -23.23
N LYS A 342 -19.47 -13.93 -23.23
CA LYS A 342 -20.78 -13.94 -22.55
C LYS A 342 -20.69 -14.42 -21.10
N GLN A 343 -19.65 -13.96 -20.39
CA GLN A 343 -19.35 -14.37 -19.03
C GLN A 343 -20.52 -14.03 -18.09
N ASP A 344 -21.07 -15.04 -17.42
CA ASP A 344 -22.08 -14.85 -16.39
C ASP A 344 -21.43 -14.34 -15.10
N ALA A 345 -21.43 -13.02 -14.91
CA ALA A 345 -20.78 -12.38 -13.77
C ALA A 345 -21.49 -11.10 -13.32
N THR A 346 -21.28 -10.73 -12.05
CA THR A 346 -21.61 -9.41 -11.52
C THR A 346 -20.31 -8.65 -11.30
N TYR A 347 -20.12 -7.53 -11.96
CA TYR A 347 -18.94 -6.70 -11.90
C TYR A 347 -19.23 -5.44 -11.07
N LEU A 348 -18.67 -5.40 -9.87
CA LEU A 348 -18.77 -4.28 -8.93
C LEU A 348 -17.65 -3.30 -9.21
N VAL A 349 -18.00 -2.11 -9.69
CA VAL A 349 -17.04 -1.07 -10.06
C VAL A 349 -17.04 -0.01 -8.97
N LEU A 350 -15.94 0.11 -8.24
CA LEU A 350 -15.76 1.04 -7.14
C LEU A 350 -15.22 2.37 -7.68
N ASP A 351 -16.13 3.31 -7.92
CA ASP A 351 -15.82 4.66 -8.39
C ASP A 351 -15.58 5.59 -7.20
N ASN A 352 -14.36 5.49 -6.66
CA ASN A 352 -13.90 6.33 -5.55
C ASN A 352 -13.18 7.62 -6.01
N LYS A 353 -13.14 7.83 -7.33
CA LYS A 353 -12.49 8.92 -8.06
C LYS A 353 -10.97 8.87 -8.11
N TRP A 354 -10.29 7.96 -7.44
CA TRP A 354 -8.83 7.99 -7.31
C TRP A 354 -8.21 6.61 -7.48
N THR A 355 -6.99 6.56 -8.00
CA THR A 355 -6.13 5.38 -7.80
C THR A 355 -5.61 5.41 -6.36
N ALA A 356 -6.50 5.05 -5.42
CA ALA A 356 -6.40 5.42 -4.02
C ALA A 356 -5.23 4.74 -3.28
N MET A 357 -5.07 3.42 -3.41
CA MET A 357 -4.10 2.65 -2.63
C MET A 357 -2.66 3.13 -2.83
N THR A 358 -2.32 3.55 -4.04
CA THR A 358 -0.95 3.93 -4.40
C THR A 358 -0.59 5.36 -3.99
N GLY A 359 -1.46 6.08 -3.26
CA GLY A 359 -1.23 7.46 -2.85
C GLY A 359 -2.24 8.47 -3.40
N ALA A 360 -3.38 7.98 -3.92
CA ALA A 360 -4.40 8.77 -4.59
C ALA A 360 -3.88 9.51 -5.83
N HIS A 361 -3.28 8.73 -6.74
CA HIS A 361 -2.97 9.23 -8.07
C HIS A 361 -4.25 9.54 -8.83
N GLU A 362 -4.16 10.56 -9.68
CA GLU A 362 -5.21 10.93 -10.61
C GLU A 362 -5.45 9.79 -11.61
N ASN A 363 -6.70 9.66 -12.05
CA ASN A 363 -7.12 8.74 -13.10
C ASN A 363 -8.17 9.47 -13.96
N PRO A 364 -8.70 8.88 -15.05
CA PRO A 364 -9.70 9.57 -15.88
C PRO A 364 -10.97 10.09 -15.16
N ASN A 365 -11.25 9.66 -13.92
CA ASN A 365 -12.34 10.17 -13.09
C ASN A 365 -11.95 11.36 -12.19
N SER A 366 -10.65 11.67 -12.05
CA SER A 366 -10.12 12.76 -11.22
C SER A 366 -9.11 13.65 -11.97
N GLY A 367 -8.72 14.74 -11.32
CA GLY A 367 -7.57 15.55 -11.72
C GLY A 367 -7.76 16.45 -12.94
N PRO A 368 -6.77 17.31 -13.21
CA PRO A 368 -6.64 18.01 -14.47
C PRO A 368 -6.05 17.10 -15.56
N GLN A 369 -6.25 17.49 -16.82
CA GLN A 369 -5.51 16.97 -17.97
C GLN A 369 -4.02 17.29 -17.84
N LEU A 370 -3.19 16.66 -18.69
CA LEU A 370 -1.76 16.98 -18.85
C LEU A 370 -1.50 18.49 -19.04
N THR A 371 -2.44 19.22 -19.63
CA THR A 371 -2.37 20.68 -19.86
C THR A 371 -2.70 21.52 -18.64
N GLY A 372 -3.03 20.91 -17.49
CA GLY A 372 -3.50 21.59 -16.28
C GLY A 372 -4.97 22.01 -16.33
N GLN A 373 -5.67 21.79 -17.44
CA GLN A 373 -7.10 22.08 -17.56
C GLN A 373 -7.92 21.07 -16.74
N ALA A 374 -8.95 21.55 -16.04
CA ALA A 374 -9.85 20.67 -15.31
C ALA A 374 -10.51 19.64 -16.26
N SER A 375 -10.38 18.36 -15.94
CA SER A 375 -10.90 17.26 -16.75
C SER A 375 -11.73 16.25 -15.97
N GLY A 376 -11.70 16.34 -14.63
CA GLY A 376 -12.41 15.43 -13.75
C GLY A 376 -13.88 15.28 -14.15
N GLY A 377 -14.28 14.05 -14.48
CA GLY A 377 -15.66 13.69 -14.78
C GLY A 377 -16.07 13.68 -16.26
N VAL A 378 -15.16 13.93 -17.21
CA VAL A 378 -15.47 13.79 -18.64
C VAL A 378 -15.69 12.32 -19.04
N PHE A 379 -14.91 11.40 -18.47
CA PHE A 379 -15.08 9.97 -18.68
C PHE A 379 -16.12 9.40 -17.71
N ASN A 380 -17.30 9.12 -18.25
CA ASN A 380 -18.41 8.56 -17.48
C ASN A 380 -18.41 7.04 -17.60
N ILE A 381 -18.08 6.36 -16.49
CA ILE A 381 -18.02 4.88 -16.41
C ILE A 381 -19.32 4.23 -16.92
N GLU A 382 -20.49 4.74 -16.53
CA GLU A 382 -21.79 4.19 -16.93
C GLU A 382 -22.01 4.24 -18.45
N ARG A 383 -21.69 5.38 -19.08
CA ARG A 383 -21.76 5.55 -20.54
C ARG A 383 -20.76 4.65 -21.25
N THR A 384 -19.56 4.48 -20.70
CA THR A 384 -18.56 3.56 -21.27
C THR A 384 -19.06 2.13 -21.30
N PHE A 385 -19.61 1.62 -20.19
CA PHE A 385 -20.17 0.26 -20.18
C PHE A 385 -21.35 0.08 -21.15
N LYS A 386 -22.26 1.06 -21.20
CA LYS A 386 -23.36 1.06 -22.17
C LYS A 386 -22.85 1.07 -23.62
N GLY A 387 -21.83 1.89 -23.91
CA GLY A 387 -21.21 1.99 -25.24
C GLY A 387 -20.49 0.70 -25.67
N LEU A 388 -19.93 -0.05 -24.72
CA LEU A 388 -19.35 -1.38 -24.97
C LEU A 388 -20.40 -2.48 -25.17
N GLY A 389 -21.68 -2.21 -24.90
CA GLY A 389 -22.77 -3.16 -25.07
C GLY A 389 -23.20 -3.90 -23.80
N VAL A 390 -22.79 -3.45 -22.61
CA VAL A 390 -23.34 -3.99 -21.36
C VAL A 390 -24.80 -3.57 -21.22
N LYS A 391 -25.70 -4.55 -21.13
CA LYS A 391 -27.15 -4.33 -21.05
C LYS A 391 -27.62 -3.88 -19.67
N HIS A 392 -27.00 -4.40 -18.62
CA HIS A 392 -27.38 -4.14 -17.23
C HIS A 392 -26.29 -3.34 -16.54
N VAL A 393 -26.53 -2.04 -16.41
CA VAL A 393 -25.66 -1.12 -15.69
C VAL A 393 -26.50 -0.35 -14.67
N GLU A 394 -26.19 -0.53 -13.39
CA GLU A 394 -26.81 0.20 -12.29
C GLU A 394 -25.76 1.06 -11.59
N LYS A 395 -26.19 2.19 -11.00
CA LYS A 395 -25.31 3.07 -10.21
C LYS A 395 -25.93 3.37 -8.86
N ALA A 396 -25.12 3.32 -7.81
CA ALA A 396 -25.57 3.54 -6.44
C ALA A 396 -24.47 4.15 -5.57
N ASN A 397 -24.88 4.94 -4.58
CA ASN A 397 -23.98 5.38 -3.51
C ASN A 397 -23.98 4.32 -2.40
N PRO A 398 -22.83 3.73 -2.04
CA PRO A 398 -22.78 2.61 -1.11
C PRO A 398 -23.06 3.02 0.35
N TYR A 399 -23.02 4.33 0.68
CA TYR A 399 -23.49 4.82 1.98
C TYR A 399 -25.01 4.70 2.15
N HIS A 400 -25.78 4.65 1.05
CA HIS A 400 -27.22 4.37 1.08
C HIS A 400 -27.45 2.85 1.08
N PHE A 401 -27.06 2.21 2.18
CA PHE A 401 -26.91 0.75 2.30
C PHE A 401 -28.11 -0.06 1.76
N ARG A 402 -29.34 0.33 2.13
CA ARG A 402 -30.57 -0.35 1.68
C ARG A 402 -30.84 -0.22 0.17
N ASP A 403 -30.60 0.95 -0.41
CA ASP A 403 -30.75 1.16 -1.87
C ASP A 403 -29.71 0.34 -2.64
N PHE A 404 -28.45 0.37 -2.15
CA PHE A 404 -27.37 -0.42 -2.73
C PHE A 404 -27.69 -1.92 -2.71
N GLN A 405 -28.19 -2.44 -1.59
CA GLN A 405 -28.62 -3.83 -1.47
C GLN A 405 -29.70 -4.19 -2.49
N LYS A 406 -30.71 -3.34 -2.61
CA LYS A 406 -31.85 -3.55 -3.51
C LYS A 406 -31.37 -3.63 -4.96
N LYS A 407 -30.46 -2.73 -5.36
CA LYS A 407 -29.90 -2.71 -6.72
C LYS A 407 -29.00 -3.91 -7.01
N LEU A 408 -28.17 -4.31 -6.04
CA LEU A 408 -27.36 -5.53 -6.17
C LEU A 408 -28.24 -6.78 -6.34
N LYS A 409 -29.25 -6.95 -5.49
CA LYS A 409 -30.20 -8.08 -5.62
C LYS A 409 -30.95 -8.04 -6.95
N LYS A 410 -31.39 -6.86 -7.39
CA LYS A 410 -32.07 -6.67 -8.68
C LYS A 410 -31.19 -7.12 -9.84
N ILE A 411 -29.91 -6.72 -9.86
CA ILE A 411 -29.03 -7.06 -10.98
C ILE A 411 -28.69 -8.56 -10.99
N GLN A 412 -28.50 -9.17 -9.81
CA GLN A 412 -28.20 -10.60 -9.64
C GLN A 412 -29.41 -11.53 -9.84
N ALA A 413 -30.62 -10.98 -9.93
CA ALA A 413 -31.85 -11.75 -10.10
C ALA A 413 -32.08 -12.17 -11.57
N ASP A 414 -31.39 -11.56 -12.54
CA ASP A 414 -31.50 -11.95 -13.94
C ASP A 414 -30.84 -13.33 -14.15
N PRO A 415 -31.60 -14.37 -14.58
CA PRO A 415 -31.08 -15.72 -14.75
C PRO A 415 -30.28 -15.90 -16.04
N ASN A 416 -30.27 -14.93 -16.95
CA ASN A 416 -29.58 -15.07 -18.23
C ASN A 416 -28.06 -14.87 -18.05
N PRO A 417 -27.23 -15.77 -18.61
CA PRO A 417 -25.77 -15.62 -18.62
C PRO A 417 -25.33 -14.33 -19.31
N GLN A 418 -24.84 -13.37 -18.52
CA GLN A 418 -24.31 -12.10 -19.04
C GLN A 418 -23.48 -11.34 -18.02
N LEU A 419 -22.71 -10.36 -18.52
CA LEU A 419 -22.02 -9.40 -17.69
C LEU A 419 -23.00 -8.35 -17.18
N ARG A 420 -23.11 -8.25 -15.86
CA ARG A 420 -23.92 -7.27 -15.12
C ARG A 420 -23.00 -6.31 -14.38
N VAL A 421 -23.26 -5.01 -14.44
CA VAL A 421 -22.38 -4.00 -13.82
C VAL A 421 -23.14 -3.20 -12.77
N LEU A 422 -22.58 -3.12 -11.55
CA LEU A 422 -23.04 -2.19 -10.52
C LEU A 422 -21.90 -1.23 -10.15
N ILE A 423 -22.11 0.05 -10.41
CA ILE A 423 -21.16 1.12 -10.11
C ILE A 423 -21.46 1.67 -8.71
N SER A 424 -20.50 1.52 -7.81
CA SER A 424 -20.48 2.07 -6.46
C SER A 424 -19.79 3.43 -6.48
N GLU A 425 -20.54 4.53 -6.49
CA GLU A 425 -20.01 5.89 -6.60
C GLU A 425 -19.98 6.61 -5.25
N ALA A 426 -18.76 6.85 -4.73
CA ALA A 426 -18.51 7.71 -3.57
C ALA A 426 -17.01 7.99 -3.42
N GLU A 427 -16.64 9.27 -3.26
CA GLU A 427 -15.23 9.70 -3.17
C GLU A 427 -14.46 9.01 -2.02
N CYS A 428 -13.19 8.66 -2.27
CA CYS A 428 -12.26 8.18 -1.26
C CYS A 428 -12.25 9.10 -0.02
N GLN A 429 -12.63 8.55 1.13
CA GLN A 429 -12.80 9.33 2.36
C GLN A 429 -11.49 9.99 2.83
N LEU A 430 -10.32 9.39 2.56
CA LEU A 430 -9.03 10.02 2.87
C LEU A 430 -8.83 11.31 2.05
N GLN A 431 -9.11 11.29 0.75
CA GLN A 431 -8.99 12.48 -0.10
C GLN A 431 -10.01 13.53 0.27
N ARG A 432 -11.27 13.13 0.50
CA ARG A 432 -12.30 14.03 1.00
C ARG A 432 -11.88 14.73 2.30
N GLN A 433 -11.29 14.00 3.25
CA GLN A 433 -10.83 14.60 4.52
C GLN A 433 -9.62 15.54 4.34
N ARG A 434 -8.75 15.34 3.34
CA ARG A 434 -7.66 16.28 3.01
C ARG A 434 -8.21 17.65 2.59
N THR A 435 -9.38 17.70 1.96
CA THR A 435 -10.06 18.96 1.60
C THR A 435 -10.92 19.50 2.74
N VAL A 436 -11.76 18.65 3.33
CA VAL A 436 -12.76 19.07 4.33
C VAL A 436 -12.12 19.50 5.65
N LYS A 437 -11.03 18.86 6.11
CA LYS A 437 -10.39 19.24 7.40
C LYS A 437 -9.81 20.65 7.38
N PRO A 438 -8.98 21.07 6.41
CA PRO A 438 -8.47 22.44 6.34
C PRO A 438 -9.58 23.47 6.17
N MET A 439 -10.57 23.22 5.28
CA MET A 439 -11.69 24.14 5.09
C MET A 439 -12.48 24.36 6.39
N ARG A 440 -12.74 23.28 7.13
CA ARG A 440 -13.41 23.32 8.43
C ARG A 440 -12.58 24.03 9.49
N ALA A 441 -11.27 23.76 9.57
CA ALA A 441 -10.38 24.44 10.51
C ALA A 441 -10.38 25.95 10.27
N LYS A 442 -10.33 26.37 9.00
CA LYS A 442 -10.45 27.78 8.60
C LYS A 442 -11.81 28.37 9.01
N ALA A 443 -12.91 27.69 8.72
CA ALA A 443 -14.25 28.16 9.10
C ALA A 443 -14.39 28.31 10.64
N ILE A 444 -13.84 27.37 11.41
CA ILE A 444 -13.84 27.43 12.88
C ILE A 444 -13.01 28.63 13.36
N ALA A 445 -11.82 28.84 12.80
CA ALA A 445 -10.96 29.99 13.15
C ALA A 445 -11.60 31.34 12.80
N GLU A 446 -12.39 31.39 11.72
CA GLU A 446 -13.18 32.57 11.32
C GLU A 446 -14.45 32.78 12.17
N GLY A 447 -14.68 31.97 13.21
CA GLY A 447 -15.85 32.09 14.07
C GLY A 447 -17.16 31.58 13.45
N LYS A 448 -17.11 30.91 12.30
CA LYS A 448 -18.31 30.37 11.63
C LYS A 448 -18.84 29.15 12.37
N ARG A 449 -20.16 29.10 12.57
CA ARG A 449 -20.85 27.94 13.13
C ARG A 449 -20.61 26.73 12.24
N THR A 450 -20.01 25.68 12.80
CA THR A 450 -19.63 24.47 12.06
C THR A 450 -20.10 23.24 12.80
N GLU A 451 -20.72 22.30 12.08
CA GLU A 451 -21.19 21.04 12.63
C GLU A 451 -20.25 19.90 12.23
N VAL A 452 -20.00 18.99 13.16
CA VAL A 452 -19.27 17.75 12.89
C VAL A 452 -20.12 16.60 13.39
N GLU A 453 -20.59 15.81 12.44
CA GLU A 453 -21.35 14.61 12.74
C GLU A 453 -20.42 13.46 13.10
N ARG A 454 -20.82 12.73 14.13
CA ARG A 454 -20.19 11.51 14.62
C ARG A 454 -21.26 10.49 14.91
N LEU A 455 -20.82 9.25 15.08
CA LEU A 455 -21.64 8.20 15.63
C LEU A 455 -21.20 7.94 17.07
N GLY A 456 -22.14 7.60 17.92
CA GLY A 456 -21.92 7.05 19.24
C GLY A 456 -22.60 5.68 19.36
N VAL A 457 -22.19 4.93 20.37
CA VAL A 457 -22.83 3.67 20.76
C VAL A 457 -23.39 3.88 22.16
N ASP A 458 -24.66 3.55 22.34
CA ASP A 458 -25.29 3.48 23.65
C ASP A 458 -24.85 2.18 24.34
N GLU A 459 -24.08 2.34 25.41
CA GLU A 459 -23.50 1.24 26.21
C GLU A 459 -24.55 0.42 26.97
N GLU A 460 -25.69 1.02 27.32
CA GLU A 460 -26.79 0.33 27.99
C GLU A 460 -27.51 -0.59 27.00
N VAL A 461 -27.73 -0.11 25.77
CA VAL A 461 -28.40 -0.86 24.69
C VAL A 461 -27.46 -1.87 24.02
N CYS A 462 -26.15 -1.61 23.97
CA CYS A 462 -25.19 -2.49 23.29
C CYS A 462 -25.16 -3.89 23.93
N VAL A 463 -25.47 -4.91 23.14
CA VAL A 463 -25.49 -6.31 23.59
C VAL A 463 -24.11 -6.97 23.66
N GLY A 464 -23.07 -6.33 23.13
CA GLY A 464 -21.71 -6.89 23.12
C GLY A 464 -21.50 -8.03 22.10
N ASP A 465 -22.30 -8.11 21.05
CA ASP A 465 -22.21 -9.14 19.99
C ASP A 465 -21.09 -8.89 18.95
N HIS A 466 -20.59 -7.65 18.96
CA HIS A 466 -19.57 -7.07 18.08
C HIS A 466 -19.84 -7.25 16.58
N SER A 467 -21.11 -7.31 16.18
CA SER A 467 -21.51 -7.44 14.76
C SER A 467 -20.98 -6.28 13.91
N CYS A 468 -21.00 -5.06 14.45
CA CYS A 468 -20.42 -3.87 13.83
C CYS A 468 -18.91 -4.00 13.53
N MET A 469 -18.17 -4.81 14.28
CA MET A 469 -16.75 -5.10 14.04
C MET A 469 -16.56 -6.32 13.14
N ARG A 470 -17.33 -7.39 13.36
CA ARG A 470 -17.25 -8.66 12.62
C ARG A 470 -17.73 -8.58 11.18
N VAL A 471 -18.62 -7.64 10.86
CA VAL A 471 -19.20 -7.48 9.52
C VAL A 471 -18.69 -6.21 8.83
N ASN A 472 -18.47 -5.15 9.61
CA ASN A 472 -18.06 -3.85 9.08
C ASN A 472 -16.62 -3.49 9.44
N GLY A 473 -16.16 -3.61 10.69
CA GLY A 473 -14.73 -3.48 11.04
C GLY A 473 -14.12 -2.09 10.86
N CYS A 474 -14.86 -1.03 11.16
CA CYS A 474 -14.36 0.34 11.08
C CYS A 474 -13.21 0.57 12.09
N PRO A 475 -12.08 1.21 11.72
CA PRO A 475 -10.98 1.52 12.65
C PRO A 475 -11.39 2.41 13.82
N SER A 476 -12.46 3.19 13.67
CA SER A 476 -13.00 4.02 14.75
C SER A 476 -13.82 3.24 15.77
N LEU A 477 -14.09 1.95 15.57
CA LEU A 477 -14.76 1.11 16.55
C LEU A 477 -13.71 0.52 17.50
N THR A 478 -13.92 0.71 18.80
CA THR A 478 -13.11 0.13 19.87
C THR A 478 -14.00 -0.58 20.88
N LEU A 479 -13.40 -1.28 21.83
CA LEU A 479 -14.08 -1.95 22.93
C LEU A 479 -13.83 -1.18 24.24
N GLU A 480 -14.88 -1.03 25.04
CA GLU A 480 -14.83 -0.47 26.39
C GLU A 480 -15.51 -1.43 27.38
N GLU A 481 -15.14 -1.32 28.66
CA GLU A 481 -15.81 -2.08 29.71
C GLU A 481 -17.26 -1.65 29.83
N SER A 482 -18.16 -2.62 29.99
CA SER A 482 -19.57 -2.34 30.19
C SER A 482 -19.79 -1.69 31.56
N PRO A 483 -20.56 -0.59 31.66
CA PRO A 483 -20.99 -0.06 32.96
C PRO A 483 -21.94 -1.03 33.69
N ASN A 484 -22.59 -1.93 32.94
CA ASN A 484 -23.43 -2.99 33.48
C ASN A 484 -22.56 -4.21 33.83
N THR A 485 -22.41 -4.47 35.14
CA THR A 485 -21.62 -5.58 35.70
C THR A 485 -22.17 -6.96 35.36
N LEU A 486 -23.42 -7.06 34.89
CA LEU A 486 -24.02 -8.32 34.44
C LEU A 486 -23.60 -8.69 33.00
N LYS A 487 -23.06 -7.74 32.23
CA LYS A 487 -22.53 -8.02 30.88
C LYS A 487 -21.10 -8.55 31.00
N THR A 488 -20.88 -9.75 30.47
CA THR A 488 -19.57 -10.42 30.46
C THR A 488 -18.71 -10.04 29.26
N ALA A 489 -19.33 -9.49 28.20
CA ALA A 489 -18.63 -9.01 27.01
C ALA A 489 -18.47 -7.48 27.06
N PRO A 490 -17.33 -6.95 26.56
CA PRO A 490 -17.15 -5.51 26.44
C PRO A 490 -18.17 -4.91 25.45
N VAL A 491 -18.50 -3.63 25.64
CA VAL A 491 -19.39 -2.90 24.73
C VAL A 491 -18.58 -2.26 23.61
N ALA A 492 -19.21 -2.08 22.46
CA ALA A 492 -18.59 -1.32 21.38
C ALA A 492 -18.64 0.17 21.73
N ALA A 493 -17.55 0.88 21.44
CA ALA A 493 -17.43 2.32 21.56
C ALA A 493 -16.87 2.91 20.25
N ILE A 494 -17.06 4.21 20.06
CA ILE A 494 -16.59 4.92 18.87
C ILE A 494 -15.60 6.00 19.28
N ASP A 495 -14.42 5.95 18.68
CA ASP A 495 -13.36 6.91 18.95
C ASP A 495 -13.61 8.28 18.28
N THR A 496 -12.68 9.21 18.52
CA THR A 496 -12.77 10.58 17.98
C THR A 496 -12.42 10.68 16.49
N THR A 497 -11.91 9.62 15.86
CA THR A 497 -11.54 9.60 14.44
C THR A 497 -12.74 9.39 13.52
N CYS A 498 -13.89 9.01 14.10
CA CYS A 498 -15.15 8.83 13.38
C CYS A 498 -15.53 10.05 12.52
N VAL A 499 -15.92 9.76 11.28
CA VAL A 499 -16.33 10.75 10.27
C VAL A 499 -17.84 10.82 10.06
N GLY A 500 -18.62 10.11 10.89
CA GLY A 500 -20.09 10.18 10.86
C GLY A 500 -20.77 9.58 9.62
N CYS A 501 -20.17 8.58 8.96
CA CYS A 501 -20.72 8.04 7.70
C CYS A 501 -22.01 7.22 7.82
N GLY A 502 -22.48 6.90 9.04
CA GLY A 502 -23.72 6.12 9.27
C GLY A 502 -23.60 4.60 9.06
N VAL A 503 -22.59 4.14 8.32
CA VAL A 503 -22.51 2.78 7.80
C VAL A 503 -22.49 1.68 8.86
N CYS A 504 -21.75 1.84 9.96
CA CYS A 504 -21.70 0.80 11.00
C CYS A 504 -23.05 0.59 11.69
N GLY A 505 -23.84 1.65 11.89
CA GLY A 505 -25.19 1.56 12.44
C GLY A 505 -26.17 0.93 11.46
N GLU A 506 -26.16 1.38 10.20
CA GLU A 506 -27.01 0.79 9.14
C GLU A 506 -26.73 -0.70 8.93
N ILE A 507 -25.45 -1.10 8.95
CA ILE A 507 -25.04 -2.51 8.82
C ILE A 507 -25.48 -3.33 10.03
N ALA A 508 -25.28 -2.81 11.24
CA ALA A 508 -25.68 -3.52 12.46
C ALA A 508 -27.21 -3.72 12.52
N HIS A 509 -27.98 -2.72 12.06
CA HIS A 509 -29.43 -2.81 11.94
C HIS A 509 -29.86 -3.73 10.79
N ALA A 510 -29.23 -3.65 9.62
CA ALA A 510 -29.55 -4.48 8.46
C ALA A 510 -29.19 -5.96 8.68
N ALA A 511 -28.18 -6.24 9.49
CA ALA A 511 -27.89 -7.58 9.97
C ALA A 511 -28.91 -8.07 11.03
N GLN A 512 -29.83 -7.20 11.49
CA GLN A 512 -30.79 -7.43 12.59
C GLN A 512 -30.12 -7.67 13.96
N LEU A 513 -28.92 -7.11 14.16
CA LEU A 513 -28.06 -7.50 15.27
C LEU A 513 -27.95 -6.45 16.38
N CYS A 514 -27.97 -5.13 16.09
CA CYS A 514 -27.77 -4.12 17.14
C CYS A 514 -28.42 -2.75 16.86
N PRO A 515 -29.33 -2.25 17.72
CA PRO A 515 -29.93 -0.92 17.62
C PRO A 515 -29.18 0.18 18.40
N SER A 516 -28.00 -0.09 18.96
CA SER A 516 -27.33 0.81 19.91
C SER A 516 -26.67 2.06 19.31
N PHE A 517 -26.67 2.22 17.98
CA PHE A 517 -26.01 3.36 17.34
C PHE A 517 -26.89 4.61 17.36
N HIS A 518 -26.30 5.74 17.74
CA HIS A 518 -26.93 7.05 17.65
C HIS A 518 -25.99 8.05 16.99
N LYS A 519 -26.55 9.14 16.46
CA LYS A 519 -25.78 10.21 15.81
C LYS A 519 -25.55 11.35 16.79
N VAL A 520 -24.31 11.80 16.89
CA VAL A 520 -23.89 12.93 17.73
C VAL A 520 -23.43 14.07 16.82
N THR A 521 -24.06 15.23 16.94
CA THR A 521 -23.65 16.44 16.22
C THR A 521 -22.87 17.35 17.14
N VAL A 522 -21.56 17.48 16.91
CA VAL A 522 -20.71 18.40 17.66
C VAL A 522 -20.73 19.77 16.97
N VAL A 523 -21.28 20.77 17.66
CA VAL A 523 -21.34 22.15 17.16
C VAL A 523 -20.14 22.95 17.66
N ARG A 524 -19.38 23.56 16.73
CA ARG A 524 -18.33 24.54 17.00
C ARG A 524 -18.84 25.93 16.67
N ASN A 525 -18.40 26.94 17.45
CA ASN A 525 -18.89 28.31 17.39
C ASN A 525 -20.42 28.39 17.51
N ALA A 526 -20.98 27.64 18.48
CA ALA A 526 -22.41 27.65 18.77
C ALA A 526 -22.90 29.06 19.09
N SER A 527 -24.08 29.38 18.59
CA SER A 527 -24.78 30.64 18.82
C SER A 527 -25.11 30.83 20.31
N ARG A 528 -25.38 32.08 20.72
CA ARG A 528 -25.77 32.38 22.11
C ARG A 528 -27.04 31.61 22.53
N PHE A 529 -27.99 31.47 21.61
CA PHE A 529 -29.22 30.72 21.83
C PHE A 529 -28.96 29.23 22.06
N GLU A 530 -28.12 28.61 21.23
CA GLU A 530 -27.76 27.18 21.40
C GLU A 530 -27.05 26.91 22.72
N ARG A 531 -26.13 27.80 23.13
CA ARG A 531 -25.47 27.68 24.44
C ARG A 531 -26.46 27.84 25.59
N PHE A 532 -27.45 28.72 25.45
CA PHE A 532 -28.50 28.88 26.44
C PHE A 532 -29.38 27.61 26.53
N MET A 533 -29.82 27.09 25.39
CA MET A 533 -30.61 25.85 25.33
C MET A 533 -29.84 24.66 25.89
N GLN A 534 -28.55 24.53 25.57
CA GLN A 534 -27.70 23.47 26.13
C GLN A 534 -27.63 23.55 27.65
N ARG A 535 -27.39 24.74 28.24
CA ARG A 535 -27.38 24.93 29.69
C ARG A 535 -28.72 24.61 30.34
N LEU A 536 -29.83 24.94 29.67
CA LEU A 536 -31.16 24.61 30.15
C LEU A 536 -31.38 23.09 30.14
N SER A 537 -31.04 22.42 29.04
CA SER A 537 -31.10 20.95 28.94
C SER A 537 -30.21 20.26 29.98
N GLU A 538 -28.97 20.71 30.18
CA GLU A 538 -28.05 20.17 31.19
C GLU A 538 -28.60 20.28 32.63
N ARG A 539 -29.43 21.30 32.91
CA ARG A 539 -30.11 21.45 34.21
C ARG A 539 -31.37 20.61 34.34
N LEU A 540 -32.14 20.45 33.26
CA LEU A 540 -33.43 19.75 33.29
C LEU A 540 -33.31 18.23 33.11
N LEU A 541 -32.34 17.76 32.30
CA LEU A 541 -32.16 16.34 32.00
C LEU A 541 -31.87 15.48 33.24
N PRO A 542 -31.03 15.89 34.20
CA PRO A 542 -30.83 15.13 35.44
C PRO A 542 -32.12 15.03 36.27
N ALA A 543 -32.93 16.08 36.30
CA ALA A 543 -34.21 16.08 37.02
C ALA A 543 -35.26 15.17 36.36
N LEU A 544 -35.21 15.01 35.03
CA LEU A 544 -36.10 14.12 34.27
C LEU A 544 -35.64 12.66 34.23
N ARG A 545 -34.35 12.37 34.47
CA ARG A 545 -33.83 10.99 34.61
C ARG A 545 -33.99 10.41 36.02
N ALA A 546 -34.19 11.27 37.01
CA ALA A 546 -34.42 10.89 38.40
C ALA A 546 -35.91 10.67 38.75
N ALA A 547 -36.82 10.98 37.83
CA ALA A 547 -38.25 10.70 37.88
C ALA A 547 -38.58 9.54 36.94
#